data_AF-A0A940J7W3-F1
#
_entry.id   AF-A0A940J7W3-F1
#
_cell.length_a   1.000
_cell.length_b   1.000
_cell.length_c   1.000
_cell.angle_alpha   90.00
_cell.angle_beta   90.00
_cell.angle_gamma   90.00
#
_symmetry.space_group_name_H-M   'P 1'
#
loop_
_entity.id
_entity.type
_entity.pdbx_description
1 polymer ?
#
loop_
_entity_poly.entity_id
_entity_poly.type
_entity_poly.pdbx_seq_one_letter_code
_entity_poly.pdbx_strand_id
1 'polypeptide(L)'
;MTADLDALLAGAIDARLADADADLARRFPGDAARRQPVHTVYVPADRYHGWTVPAWGEQARAELDRFGDADLAAVWQVGVPEAAGMRARLEAKLEHEPVEDLRIDLEDGYGVRRDTEEDEHVLAAARALAASPHSPFSGIRVKCLEPPVRRRGLRTLRLFLETLAAAGGVPDGFVVTLPKVTSVDQVAAFAEALDLLEASLGLGRVPFEIQVETPQAILGPDGTALVAKMLHAAGGRVTGLHYGTYDYSASLGVAAAQQSLEHPVADHAKAVMQVAAAGTGVFVSDGSSNVLPVGSNDEVRAAWSLHARLVRRSLAAGLYQGWDLHPAQLVSRYGATYAFFRDGFGPAARRLRDYVRGVEGGVLDEPATAAAMAGFLLRALECGAVDATDLDTAVGIGVTELTGLSRRATAGAS
;
A
#
# COMPACT_ATOMS: atom_id res chain seq x y z
N MET A 1 52.15 -16.25 9.99
CA MET A 1 51.35 -17.12 10.88
C MET A 1 50.00 -16.49 11.22
N THR A 2 49.91 -15.26 11.74
CA THR A 2 48.61 -14.61 12.00
C THR A 2 47.81 -14.29 10.74
N ALA A 3 48.43 -13.68 9.72
CA ALA A 3 47.77 -13.42 8.44
C ALA A 3 47.35 -14.69 7.67
N ASP A 4 47.99 -15.82 7.97
CA ASP A 4 47.68 -17.14 7.40
C ASP A 4 46.48 -17.77 8.11
N LEU A 5 46.41 -17.61 9.44
CA LEU A 5 45.25 -18.01 10.23
C LEU A 5 44.00 -17.17 9.90
N ASP A 6 44.13 -15.86 9.70
CA ASP A 6 43.01 -14.98 9.33
C ASP A 6 42.40 -15.39 7.97
N ALA A 7 43.25 -15.68 6.97
CA ALA A 7 42.81 -16.13 5.65
C ALA A 7 42.16 -17.52 5.69
N LEU A 8 42.71 -18.45 6.47
CA LEU A 8 42.14 -19.78 6.67
C LEU A 8 40.78 -19.72 7.38
N LEU A 9 40.66 -18.89 8.40
CA LEU A 9 39.41 -18.68 9.13
C LEU A 9 38.35 -18.04 8.23
N ALA A 10 38.69 -16.93 7.55
CA ALA A 10 37.77 -16.25 6.64
C ALA A 10 37.30 -17.19 5.53
N GLY A 11 38.20 -17.85 4.81
CA GLY A 11 37.84 -18.74 3.70
C GLY A 11 36.98 -19.93 4.13
N ALA A 12 37.21 -20.50 5.32
CA ALA A 12 36.38 -21.60 5.84
C ALA A 12 34.97 -21.14 6.23
N ILE A 13 34.83 -19.94 6.79
CA ILE A 13 33.54 -19.37 7.15
C ILE A 13 32.78 -18.91 5.91
N ASP A 14 33.43 -18.22 4.97
CA ASP A 14 32.84 -17.78 3.70
C ASP A 14 32.29 -18.97 2.91
N ALA A 15 33.08 -20.05 2.77
CA ALA A 15 32.63 -21.26 2.10
C ALA A 15 31.42 -21.92 2.79
N ARG A 16 31.32 -21.81 4.11
CA ARG A 16 30.19 -22.35 4.89
C ARG A 16 28.94 -21.49 4.76
N LEU A 17 29.07 -20.17 4.62
CA LEU A 17 27.96 -19.23 4.61
C LEU A 17 27.48 -18.84 3.20
N ALA A 18 28.27 -19.09 2.15
CA ALA A 18 27.96 -18.69 0.78
C ALA A 18 26.53 -19.03 0.31
N ASP A 19 26.06 -20.25 0.56
CA ASP A 19 24.68 -20.66 0.17
C ASP A 19 23.60 -19.94 0.99
N ALA A 20 23.86 -19.68 2.28
CA ALA A 20 22.96 -18.96 3.15
C ALA A 20 22.87 -17.48 2.77
N ASP A 21 24.01 -16.85 2.44
CA ASP A 21 24.08 -15.47 1.97
C ASP A 21 23.38 -15.31 0.61
N ALA A 22 23.58 -16.25 -0.31
CA ALA A 22 22.90 -16.28 -1.59
C ALA A 22 21.38 -16.48 -1.45
N ASP A 23 20.93 -17.33 -0.52
CA ASP A 23 19.49 -17.50 -0.24
C ASP A 23 18.90 -16.24 0.40
N LEU A 24 19.61 -15.60 1.33
CA LEU A 24 19.20 -14.35 1.97
C LEU A 24 19.05 -13.25 0.91
N ALA A 25 20.07 -13.02 0.08
CA ALA A 25 20.04 -12.00 -0.97
C ALA A 25 18.91 -12.22 -1.98
N ARG A 26 18.63 -13.48 -2.34
CA ARG A 26 17.53 -13.83 -3.26
C ARG A 26 16.16 -13.58 -2.65
N ARG A 27 15.95 -13.92 -1.37
CA ARG A 27 14.66 -13.79 -0.69
C ARG A 27 14.37 -12.38 -0.19
N PHE A 28 15.42 -11.63 0.12
CA PHE A 28 15.34 -10.30 0.71
C PHE A 28 16.19 -9.29 -0.08
N PRO A 29 15.78 -8.94 -1.32
CA PRO A 29 16.52 -8.03 -2.19
C PRO A 29 16.57 -6.57 -1.70
N GLY A 30 15.84 -6.22 -0.65
CA GLY A 30 15.72 -4.86 -0.11
C GLY A 30 14.40 -4.18 -0.46
N ASP A 31 14.26 -2.93 -0.02
CA ASP A 31 13.04 -2.13 -0.20
C ASP A 31 12.86 -1.73 -1.68
N ALA A 32 11.62 -1.74 -2.18
CA ALA A 32 11.34 -1.38 -3.57
C ALA A 32 11.53 0.12 -3.82
N ALA A 33 12.23 0.48 -4.89
CA ALA A 33 12.50 1.88 -5.27
C ALA A 33 11.32 2.57 -6.00
N ARG A 34 10.08 2.12 -5.76
CA ARG A 34 8.87 2.63 -6.42
C ARG A 34 8.00 3.37 -5.40
N ARG A 35 7.26 4.37 -5.87
CA ARG A 35 6.24 5.07 -5.08
C ARG A 35 5.24 4.07 -4.51
N GLN A 36 4.91 4.20 -3.23
CA GLN A 36 3.80 3.50 -2.59
C GLN A 36 2.62 4.47 -2.49
N PRO A 37 1.39 4.09 -2.90
CA PRO A 37 0.24 4.96 -2.73
C PRO A 37 -0.15 5.08 -1.25
N VAL A 38 -0.70 6.22 -0.83
CA VAL A 38 -1.13 6.41 0.57
C VAL A 38 -2.46 5.72 0.90
N HIS A 39 -3.18 5.30 -0.12
CA HIS A 39 -4.44 4.61 0.00
C HIS A 39 -4.74 3.73 -1.22
N THR A 40 -5.70 2.82 -1.06
CA THR A 40 -6.36 2.09 -2.16
C THR A 40 -7.88 2.22 -2.00
N VAL A 41 -8.59 2.47 -3.10
CA VAL A 41 -10.06 2.46 -3.11
C VAL A 41 -10.59 1.25 -3.88
N TYR A 42 -11.66 0.63 -3.38
CA TYR A 42 -12.32 -0.48 -4.06
C TYR A 42 -13.67 0.00 -4.61
N VAL A 43 -13.84 -0.09 -5.93
CA VAL A 43 -15.06 0.34 -6.63
C VAL A 43 -15.72 -0.87 -7.29
N PRO A 44 -16.97 -1.20 -6.96
CA PRO A 44 -17.70 -2.29 -7.61
C PRO A 44 -17.70 -2.16 -9.13
N ALA A 45 -17.45 -3.25 -9.86
CA ALA A 45 -17.30 -3.22 -11.32
C ALA A 45 -18.55 -2.72 -12.07
N ASP A 46 -19.75 -2.89 -11.53
CA ASP A 46 -21.00 -2.34 -12.08
C ASP A 46 -21.12 -0.82 -11.91
N ARG A 47 -20.29 -0.21 -11.05
CA ARG A 47 -20.27 1.24 -10.78
C ARG A 47 -19.03 1.92 -11.35
N TYR A 48 -18.05 1.16 -11.82
CA TYR A 48 -16.82 1.72 -12.37
C TYR A 48 -17.02 2.17 -13.82
N HIS A 49 -16.57 3.39 -14.12
CA HIS A 49 -16.53 3.97 -15.45
C HIS A 49 -15.41 5.02 -15.54
N GLY A 50 -15.12 5.54 -16.74
CA GLY A 50 -14.02 6.50 -16.94
C GLY A 50 -14.11 7.73 -16.04
N TRP A 51 -15.32 8.24 -15.76
CA TRP A 51 -15.52 9.39 -14.85
C TRP A 51 -15.44 9.07 -13.34
N THR A 52 -15.20 7.83 -12.92
CA THR A 52 -15.27 7.48 -11.48
C THR A 52 -14.25 8.24 -10.63
N VAL A 53 -12.97 8.31 -11.04
CA VAL A 53 -11.92 9.00 -10.26
C VAL A 53 -12.15 10.52 -10.20
N PRO A 54 -12.44 11.22 -11.31
CA PRO A 54 -12.81 12.63 -11.26
C PRO A 54 -14.03 12.90 -10.37
N ALA A 55 -15.08 12.07 -10.45
CA ALA A 55 -16.27 12.21 -9.61
C ALA A 55 -15.97 12.05 -8.11
N TRP A 56 -15.03 11.17 -7.74
CA TRP A 56 -14.56 11.05 -6.36
C TRP A 56 -13.85 12.33 -5.88
N GLY A 57 -13.02 12.93 -6.73
CA GLY A 57 -12.37 14.21 -6.43
C GLY A 57 -13.35 15.35 -6.24
N GLU A 58 -14.35 15.48 -7.12
CA GLU A 58 -15.43 16.47 -7.00
C GLU A 58 -16.24 16.30 -5.72
N GLN A 59 -16.64 15.08 -5.39
CA GLN A 59 -17.38 14.79 -4.15
C GLN A 59 -16.55 15.09 -2.90
N ALA A 60 -15.27 14.74 -2.90
CA ALA A 60 -14.37 15.04 -1.78
C ALA A 60 -14.15 16.55 -1.59
N ARG A 61 -14.01 17.32 -2.69
CA ARG A 61 -13.91 18.79 -2.62
C ARG A 61 -15.20 19.43 -2.10
N ALA A 62 -16.35 18.98 -2.59
CA ALA A 62 -17.64 19.45 -2.10
C ALA A 62 -17.80 19.19 -0.59
N GLU A 63 -17.31 18.05 -0.09
CA GLU A 63 -17.30 17.78 1.35
C GLU A 63 -16.29 18.65 2.12
N LEU A 64 -15.09 18.88 1.57
CA LEU A 64 -14.09 19.77 2.14
C LEU A 64 -14.60 21.22 2.29
N ASP A 65 -15.39 21.70 1.32
CA ASP A 65 -15.96 23.06 1.30
C ASP A 65 -17.06 23.28 2.34
N ARG A 66 -17.67 22.20 2.85
CA ARG A 66 -18.71 22.29 3.89
C ARG A 66 -18.17 22.72 5.25
N PHE A 67 -16.86 22.64 5.48
CA PHE A 67 -16.23 22.83 6.79
C PHE A 67 -15.14 23.90 6.76
N GLY A 68 -15.05 24.68 7.84
CA GLY A 68 -14.01 25.72 7.98
C GLY A 68 -12.68 25.16 8.47
N ASP A 69 -11.63 25.98 8.44
CA ASP A 69 -10.28 25.55 8.87
C ASP A 69 -10.22 25.13 10.34
N ALA A 70 -11.07 25.70 11.19
CA ALA A 70 -11.17 25.30 12.60
C ALA A 70 -11.73 23.88 12.77
N ASP A 71 -12.70 23.48 11.95
CA ASP A 71 -13.23 22.10 11.95
C ASP A 71 -12.15 21.12 11.48
N LEU A 72 -11.45 21.47 10.39
CA LEU A 72 -10.39 20.62 9.83
C LEU A 72 -9.18 20.51 10.75
N ALA A 73 -8.80 21.60 11.42
CA ALA A 73 -7.75 21.61 12.45
C ALA A 73 -8.06 20.62 13.58
N ALA A 74 -9.32 20.56 14.04
CA ALA A 74 -9.75 19.60 15.04
C ALA A 74 -9.68 18.14 14.54
N VAL A 75 -10.14 17.89 13.31
CA VAL A 75 -10.11 16.55 12.68
C VAL A 75 -8.68 16.05 12.49
N TRP A 76 -7.78 16.89 11.97
CA TRP A 76 -6.40 16.52 11.67
C TRP A 76 -5.45 16.64 12.88
N GLN A 77 -5.95 17.19 14.00
CA GLN A 77 -5.23 17.42 15.24
C GLN A 77 -4.00 18.34 15.06
N VAL A 78 -4.23 19.47 14.38
CA VAL A 78 -3.23 20.52 14.12
C VAL A 78 -3.75 21.89 14.53
N GLY A 79 -2.92 22.93 14.45
CA GLY A 79 -3.40 24.31 14.61
C GLY A 79 -4.15 24.81 13.36
N VAL A 80 -4.96 25.86 13.55
CA VAL A 80 -5.76 26.47 12.48
C VAL A 80 -4.89 27.01 11.32
N PRO A 81 -3.75 27.70 11.57
CA PRO A 81 -2.87 28.14 10.48
C PRO A 81 -2.30 26.97 9.67
N GLU A 82 -1.93 25.86 10.31
CA GLU A 82 -1.44 24.67 9.63
C GLU A 82 -2.54 24.02 8.78
N ALA A 83 -3.77 23.92 9.30
CA ALA A 83 -4.90 23.39 8.56
C ALA A 83 -5.20 24.23 7.30
N ALA A 84 -5.18 25.56 7.41
CA ALA A 84 -5.38 26.46 6.27
C ALA A 84 -4.32 26.25 5.18
N GLY A 85 -3.04 26.10 5.56
CA GLY A 85 -1.96 25.81 4.61
C GLY A 85 -2.09 24.43 3.94
N MET A 86 -2.57 23.42 4.67
CA MET A 86 -2.81 22.09 4.14
C MET A 86 -4.04 22.01 3.24
N ARG A 87 -5.08 22.83 3.49
CA ARG A 87 -6.28 22.88 2.65
C ARG A 87 -5.93 23.13 1.18
N ALA A 88 -5.11 24.13 0.88
CA ALA A 88 -4.75 24.44 -0.50
C ALA A 88 -4.03 23.27 -1.20
N ARG A 89 -3.14 22.56 -0.47
CA ARG A 89 -2.47 21.35 -0.98
C ARG A 89 -3.47 20.22 -1.21
N LEU A 90 -4.42 20.05 -0.29
CA LEU A 90 -5.48 19.05 -0.39
C LEU A 90 -6.41 19.33 -1.57
N GLU A 91 -6.83 20.57 -1.78
CA GLU A 91 -7.66 20.96 -2.94
C GLU A 91 -6.96 20.61 -4.25
N ALA A 92 -5.68 20.96 -4.39
CA ALA A 92 -4.88 20.61 -5.56
C ALA A 92 -4.76 19.09 -5.73
N LYS A 93 -4.56 18.35 -4.65
CA LYS A 93 -4.51 16.88 -4.66
C LYS A 93 -5.83 16.27 -5.13
N LEU A 94 -6.96 16.72 -4.58
CA LEU A 94 -8.29 16.23 -4.95
C LEU A 94 -8.69 16.61 -6.38
N GLU A 95 -8.14 17.68 -6.93
CA GLU A 95 -8.34 18.08 -8.32
C GLU A 95 -7.53 17.25 -9.31
N HIS A 96 -6.24 17.02 -9.03
CA HIS A 96 -5.31 16.45 -10.00
C HIS A 96 -5.05 14.95 -9.80
N GLU A 97 -5.11 14.45 -8.57
CA GLU A 97 -4.84 13.05 -8.23
C GLU A 97 -5.65 12.63 -6.98
N PRO A 98 -7.01 12.64 -7.04
CA PRO A 98 -7.83 12.34 -5.87
C PRO A 98 -7.70 10.90 -5.39
N VAL A 99 -7.44 9.96 -6.30
CA VAL A 99 -7.25 8.54 -6.02
C VAL A 99 -5.87 8.13 -6.53
N GLU A 100 -4.97 7.74 -5.61
CA GLU A 100 -3.63 7.26 -5.98
C GLU A 100 -3.69 5.84 -6.52
N ASP A 101 -4.54 4.99 -5.93
CA ASP A 101 -4.66 3.59 -6.29
C ASP A 101 -6.12 3.10 -6.30
N LEU A 102 -6.57 2.57 -7.42
CA LEU A 102 -7.93 2.09 -7.62
C LEU A 102 -7.97 0.59 -7.91
N ARG A 103 -8.85 -0.14 -7.23
CA ARG A 103 -9.17 -1.54 -7.50
C ARG A 103 -10.62 -1.64 -7.96
N ILE A 104 -10.80 -2.11 -9.20
CA ILE A 104 -12.11 -2.50 -9.72
C ILE A 104 -12.49 -3.81 -9.04
N ASP A 105 -13.53 -3.77 -8.23
CA ASP A 105 -13.92 -4.85 -7.35
C ASP A 105 -14.96 -5.76 -8.02
N LEU A 106 -14.65 -7.05 -8.09
CA LEU A 106 -15.55 -8.12 -8.53
C LEU A 106 -15.79 -9.15 -7.41
N GLU A 107 -15.48 -8.78 -6.18
CA GLU A 107 -15.64 -9.61 -5.01
C GLU A 107 -16.74 -9.06 -4.09
N ASP A 108 -16.49 -8.79 -2.81
CA ASP A 108 -17.54 -8.52 -1.83
C ASP A 108 -18.33 -7.25 -2.10
N GLY A 109 -17.67 -6.17 -2.54
CA GLY A 109 -18.33 -4.90 -2.84
C GLY A 109 -19.23 -4.97 -4.09
N TYR A 110 -18.96 -5.92 -4.98
CA TYR A 110 -19.77 -6.20 -6.17
C TYR A 110 -20.89 -7.21 -5.88
N GLY A 111 -20.58 -8.21 -5.05
CA GLY A 111 -21.48 -9.30 -4.68
C GLY A 111 -21.63 -10.38 -5.75
N VAL A 112 -22.66 -11.20 -5.62
CA VAL A 112 -22.93 -12.32 -6.53
C VAL A 112 -23.85 -11.89 -7.66
N ARG A 113 -23.48 -12.22 -8.91
CA ARG A 113 -24.27 -12.00 -10.13
C ARG A 113 -24.28 -13.27 -11.00
N ARG A 114 -25.13 -13.28 -12.02
CA ARG A 114 -25.09 -14.32 -13.06
C ARG A 114 -23.82 -14.16 -13.89
N ASP A 115 -23.29 -15.27 -14.40
CA ASP A 115 -22.04 -15.27 -15.19
C ASP A 115 -22.07 -14.29 -16.37
N THR A 116 -23.20 -14.20 -17.09
CA THR A 116 -23.34 -13.29 -18.24
C THR A 116 -23.30 -11.83 -17.82
N GLU A 117 -23.91 -11.49 -16.69
CA GLU A 117 -23.96 -10.13 -16.16
C GLU A 117 -22.58 -9.71 -15.63
N GLU A 118 -21.87 -10.61 -14.95
CA GLU A 118 -20.49 -10.34 -14.55
C GLU A 118 -19.55 -10.24 -15.75
N ASP A 119 -19.73 -11.04 -16.80
CA ASP A 119 -18.96 -10.89 -18.03
C ASP A 119 -19.17 -9.50 -18.67
N GLU A 120 -20.42 -9.01 -18.72
CA GLU A 120 -20.73 -7.67 -19.24
C GLU A 120 -20.03 -6.57 -18.44
N HIS A 121 -20.10 -6.61 -17.12
CA HIS A 121 -19.44 -5.63 -16.25
C HIS A 121 -17.90 -5.72 -16.32
N VAL A 122 -17.32 -6.92 -16.35
CA VAL A 122 -15.87 -7.13 -16.52
C VAL A 122 -15.39 -6.48 -17.81
N LEU A 123 -16.07 -6.75 -18.92
CA LEU A 123 -15.72 -6.21 -20.22
C LEU A 123 -15.89 -4.68 -20.28
N ALA A 124 -16.96 -4.14 -19.69
CA ALA A 124 -17.18 -2.71 -19.62
C ALA A 124 -16.11 -2.00 -18.80
N ALA A 125 -15.79 -2.52 -17.62
CA ALA A 125 -14.78 -1.94 -16.73
C ALA A 125 -13.37 -2.01 -17.32
N ALA A 126 -12.99 -3.15 -17.94
CA ALA A 126 -11.69 -3.27 -18.60
C ALA A 126 -11.54 -2.30 -19.77
N ARG A 127 -12.58 -2.12 -20.60
CA ARG A 127 -12.58 -1.11 -21.67
C ARG A 127 -12.47 0.32 -21.14
N ALA A 128 -13.18 0.63 -20.06
CA ALA A 128 -13.12 1.95 -19.43
C ALA A 128 -11.71 2.23 -18.89
N LEU A 129 -11.09 1.25 -18.21
CA LEU A 129 -9.73 1.38 -17.69
C LEU A 129 -8.70 1.57 -18.82
N ALA A 130 -8.81 0.79 -19.89
CA ALA A 130 -7.91 0.90 -21.03
C ALA A 130 -8.02 2.25 -21.76
N ALA A 131 -9.22 2.83 -21.80
CA ALA A 131 -9.45 4.10 -22.48
C ALA A 131 -8.90 5.31 -21.71
N SER A 132 -8.96 5.30 -20.37
CA SER A 132 -8.49 6.40 -19.54
C SER A 132 -8.10 5.96 -18.13
N PRO A 133 -6.83 5.57 -17.91
CA PRO A 133 -6.31 5.36 -16.55
C PRO A 133 -6.15 6.71 -15.85
N HIS A 134 -7.04 7.00 -14.88
CA HIS A 134 -7.09 8.28 -14.16
C HIS A 134 -6.34 8.27 -12.82
N SER A 135 -5.81 7.13 -12.39
CA SER A 135 -5.02 6.99 -11.16
C SER A 135 -3.62 6.45 -11.48
N PRO A 136 -2.57 6.88 -10.77
CA PRO A 136 -1.20 6.37 -10.95
C PRO A 136 -1.08 4.85 -10.82
N PHE A 137 -1.89 4.26 -9.94
CA PHE A 137 -2.01 2.82 -9.78
C PHE A 137 -3.46 2.41 -10.01
N SER A 138 -3.64 1.26 -10.65
CA SER A 138 -4.97 0.73 -10.94
C SER A 138 -4.95 -0.79 -10.96
N GLY A 139 -6.10 -1.41 -10.89
CA GLY A 139 -6.12 -2.86 -10.80
C GLY A 139 -7.51 -3.44 -10.69
N ILE A 140 -7.54 -4.74 -10.46
CA ILE A 140 -8.74 -5.53 -10.29
C ILE A 140 -8.64 -6.37 -9.03
N ARG A 141 -9.70 -6.43 -8.24
CA ARG A 141 -9.89 -7.47 -7.22
C ARG A 141 -10.82 -8.53 -7.78
N VAL A 142 -10.27 -9.73 -7.98
CA VAL A 142 -11.03 -10.89 -8.48
C VAL A 142 -11.61 -11.69 -7.31
N LYS A 143 -12.53 -12.61 -7.59
CA LYS A 143 -12.98 -13.59 -6.59
C LYS A 143 -11.81 -14.48 -6.15
N CYS A 144 -11.86 -14.93 -4.90
CA CYS A 144 -10.86 -15.82 -4.31
C CYS A 144 -10.80 -17.20 -5.01
N LEU A 145 -9.82 -18.03 -4.61
CA LEU A 145 -9.61 -19.37 -5.18
C LEU A 145 -10.34 -20.49 -4.44
N GLU A 146 -11.30 -20.15 -3.57
CA GLU A 146 -12.16 -21.15 -2.95
C GLU A 146 -12.99 -21.91 -4.01
N PRO A 147 -13.21 -23.23 -3.82
CA PRO A 147 -13.86 -24.06 -4.83
C PRO A 147 -15.18 -23.51 -5.43
N PRO A 148 -16.10 -22.89 -4.64
CA PRO A 148 -17.37 -22.40 -5.17
C PRO A 148 -17.23 -21.27 -6.20
N VAL A 149 -16.22 -20.42 -6.05
CA VAL A 149 -16.08 -19.19 -6.86
C VAL A 149 -14.85 -19.21 -7.79
N ARG A 150 -13.93 -20.16 -7.61
CA ARG A 150 -12.66 -20.26 -8.36
C ARG A 150 -12.82 -20.15 -9.87
N ARG A 151 -13.74 -20.92 -10.47
CA ARG A 151 -13.94 -20.92 -11.93
C ARG A 151 -14.41 -19.56 -12.44
N ARG A 152 -15.31 -18.92 -11.69
CA ARG A 152 -15.80 -17.57 -11.98
C ARG A 152 -14.67 -16.54 -11.86
N GLY A 153 -13.89 -16.59 -10.77
CA GLY A 153 -12.73 -15.71 -10.55
C GLY A 153 -11.70 -15.79 -11.67
N LEU A 154 -11.30 -16.99 -12.09
CA LEU A 154 -10.37 -17.21 -13.20
C LEU A 154 -10.93 -16.74 -14.56
N ARG A 155 -12.23 -16.93 -14.80
CA ARG A 155 -12.91 -16.40 -16.00
C ARG A 155 -12.88 -14.87 -16.02
N THR A 156 -13.19 -14.23 -14.89
CA THR A 156 -13.13 -12.79 -14.72
C THR A 156 -11.72 -12.25 -14.98
N LEU A 157 -10.70 -12.87 -14.37
CA LEU A 157 -9.30 -12.49 -14.60
C LEU A 157 -8.92 -12.57 -16.08
N ARG A 158 -9.23 -13.70 -16.73
CA ARG A 158 -8.96 -13.91 -18.17
C ARG A 158 -9.63 -12.85 -19.02
N LEU A 159 -10.94 -12.64 -18.87
CA LEU A 159 -11.70 -11.68 -19.68
C LEU A 159 -11.17 -10.25 -19.51
N PHE A 160 -10.81 -9.87 -18.29
CA PHE A 160 -10.27 -8.55 -18.00
C PHE A 160 -8.91 -8.34 -18.68
N LEU A 161 -7.97 -9.28 -18.48
CA LEU A 161 -6.63 -9.20 -19.09
C LEU A 161 -6.66 -9.33 -20.61
N GLU A 162 -7.55 -10.16 -21.17
CA GLU A 162 -7.75 -10.29 -22.63
C GLU A 162 -8.24 -8.97 -23.23
N THR A 163 -9.15 -8.27 -22.54
CA THR A 163 -9.64 -6.96 -22.98
C THR A 163 -8.54 -5.90 -22.93
N LEU A 164 -7.72 -5.89 -21.87
CA LEU A 164 -6.57 -4.98 -21.78
C LEU A 164 -5.51 -5.29 -22.86
N ALA A 165 -5.17 -6.57 -23.07
CA ALA A 165 -4.24 -7.00 -24.11
C ALA A 165 -4.70 -6.54 -25.50
N ALA A 166 -6.00 -6.70 -25.81
CA ALA A 166 -6.59 -6.22 -27.06
C ALA A 166 -6.53 -4.68 -27.22
N ALA A 167 -6.44 -3.94 -26.11
CA ALA A 167 -6.32 -2.49 -26.09
C ALA A 167 -4.87 -1.97 -26.03
N GLY A 168 -3.87 -2.86 -26.07
CA GLY A 168 -2.45 -2.49 -26.09
C GLY A 168 -1.64 -2.94 -24.88
N GLY A 169 -2.25 -3.67 -23.93
CA GLY A 169 -1.58 -4.22 -22.76
C GLY A 169 -2.16 -3.72 -21.45
N VAL A 170 -1.52 -4.11 -20.33
CA VAL A 170 -1.89 -3.60 -19.00
C VAL A 170 -1.30 -2.21 -18.79
N PRO A 171 -2.02 -1.25 -18.18
CA PRO A 171 -1.47 0.06 -17.82
C PRO A 171 -0.27 -0.04 -16.88
N ASP A 172 0.59 0.97 -16.88
CA ASP A 172 1.62 1.12 -15.85
C ASP A 172 0.97 1.19 -14.46
N GLY A 173 1.63 0.56 -13.48
CA GLY A 173 1.08 0.45 -12.12
C GLY A 173 -0.10 -0.51 -11.99
N PHE A 174 -0.45 -1.28 -13.03
CA PHE A 174 -1.51 -2.28 -12.96
C PHE A 174 -1.15 -3.45 -12.03
N VAL A 175 -2.10 -3.88 -11.21
CA VAL A 175 -1.92 -5.04 -10.31
C VAL A 175 -3.25 -5.75 -10.05
N VAL A 176 -3.17 -7.04 -9.72
CA VAL A 176 -4.34 -7.86 -9.36
C VAL A 176 -4.37 -8.09 -7.86
N THR A 177 -5.52 -7.94 -7.20
CA THR A 177 -5.69 -8.33 -5.79
C THR A 177 -6.33 -9.72 -5.70
N LEU A 178 -5.67 -10.62 -4.97
CA LEU A 178 -6.17 -11.95 -4.62
C LEU A 178 -6.70 -11.96 -3.18
N PRO A 179 -8.03 -12.03 -2.97
CA PRO A 179 -8.64 -12.04 -1.65
C PRO A 179 -8.77 -13.44 -1.05
N LYS A 180 -9.10 -13.47 0.25
CA LYS A 180 -9.43 -14.66 1.06
C LYS A 180 -8.44 -15.81 0.90
N VAL A 181 -7.15 -15.49 0.79
CA VAL A 181 -6.09 -16.51 0.67
C VAL A 181 -6.02 -17.30 1.97
N THR A 182 -6.02 -18.63 1.87
CA THR A 182 -5.96 -19.54 3.03
C THR A 182 -4.77 -20.50 3.00
N SER A 183 -4.07 -20.62 1.87
CA SER A 183 -2.92 -21.53 1.73
C SER A 183 -1.84 -21.00 0.79
N VAL A 184 -0.62 -21.50 0.97
CA VAL A 184 0.52 -21.23 0.06
C VAL A 184 0.21 -21.74 -1.35
N ASP A 185 -0.47 -22.88 -1.46
CA ASP A 185 -0.87 -23.47 -2.75
C ASP A 185 -1.79 -22.56 -3.56
N GLN A 186 -2.68 -21.81 -2.90
CA GLN A 186 -3.52 -20.83 -3.61
C GLN A 186 -2.67 -19.72 -4.24
N VAL A 187 -1.63 -19.26 -3.55
CA VAL A 187 -0.73 -18.22 -4.07
C VAL A 187 0.11 -18.74 -5.23
N ALA A 188 0.67 -19.96 -5.09
CA ALA A 188 1.40 -20.62 -6.16
C ALA A 188 0.53 -20.87 -7.40
N ALA A 189 -0.69 -21.39 -7.21
CA ALA A 189 -1.63 -21.62 -8.29
C ALA A 189 -2.09 -20.33 -8.97
N PHE A 190 -2.20 -19.22 -8.22
CA PHE A 190 -2.53 -17.92 -8.81
C PHE A 190 -1.38 -17.37 -9.66
N ALA A 191 -0.13 -17.52 -9.20
CA ALA A 191 1.05 -17.18 -9.99
C ALA A 191 1.11 -17.98 -11.29
N GLU A 192 0.85 -19.30 -11.23
CA GLU A 192 0.77 -20.16 -12.42
C GLU A 192 -0.36 -19.73 -13.38
N ALA A 193 -1.52 -19.36 -12.85
CA ALA A 193 -2.62 -18.86 -13.68
C ALA A 193 -2.24 -17.56 -14.41
N LEU A 194 -1.50 -16.66 -13.76
CA LEU A 194 -0.97 -15.45 -14.40
C LEU A 194 0.08 -15.80 -15.46
N ASP A 195 1.02 -16.71 -15.19
CA ASP A 195 2.02 -17.17 -16.17
C ASP A 195 1.33 -17.69 -17.46
N LEU A 196 0.28 -18.50 -17.30
CA LEU A 196 -0.49 -19.05 -18.43
C LEU A 196 -1.21 -17.97 -19.23
N LEU A 197 -1.82 -16.99 -18.54
CA LEU A 197 -2.51 -15.88 -19.19
C LEU A 197 -1.53 -14.94 -19.91
N GLU A 198 -0.39 -14.65 -19.30
CA GLU A 198 0.68 -13.85 -19.90
C GLU A 198 1.19 -14.47 -21.19
N ALA A 199 1.53 -15.76 -21.16
CA ALA A 199 1.97 -16.50 -22.33
C ALA A 199 0.91 -16.55 -23.44
N SER A 200 -0.36 -16.74 -23.06
CA SER A 200 -1.47 -16.86 -24.02
C SER A 200 -1.87 -15.53 -24.65
N LEU A 201 -1.75 -14.43 -23.90
CA LEU A 201 -2.17 -13.09 -24.32
C LEU A 201 -1.01 -12.22 -24.81
N GLY A 202 0.23 -12.69 -24.72
CA GLY A 202 1.43 -11.92 -25.07
C GLY A 202 1.69 -10.74 -24.12
N LEU A 203 1.27 -10.85 -22.85
CA LEU A 203 1.46 -9.81 -21.85
C LEU A 203 2.82 -9.96 -21.16
N GLY A 204 3.35 -8.83 -20.67
CA GLY A 204 4.45 -8.84 -19.71
C GLY A 204 3.98 -9.32 -18.33
N ARG A 205 4.93 -9.38 -17.40
CA ARG A 205 4.71 -9.86 -16.03
C ARG A 205 3.69 -8.99 -15.28
N VAL A 206 2.54 -9.57 -14.94
CA VAL A 206 1.47 -8.97 -14.13
C VAL A 206 1.77 -9.23 -12.65
N PRO A 207 1.98 -8.17 -11.83
CA PRO A 207 2.11 -8.31 -10.39
C PRO A 207 0.75 -8.59 -9.74
N PHE A 208 0.79 -9.12 -8.52
CA PHE A 208 -0.42 -9.22 -7.70
C PHE A 208 -0.17 -8.88 -6.23
N GLU A 209 -1.26 -8.64 -5.51
CA GLU A 209 -1.30 -8.33 -4.10
C GLU A 209 -2.15 -9.38 -3.38
N ILE A 210 -1.75 -9.72 -2.16
CA ILE A 210 -2.50 -10.65 -1.32
C ILE A 210 -3.31 -9.82 -0.33
N GLN A 211 -4.63 -9.99 -0.35
CA GLN A 211 -5.50 -9.48 0.70
C GLN A 211 -5.54 -10.53 1.83
N VAL A 212 -4.83 -10.19 2.91
CA VAL A 212 -4.60 -11.00 4.10
C VAL A 212 -5.75 -10.80 5.07
N GLU A 213 -6.73 -11.69 4.98
CA GLU A 213 -7.98 -11.55 5.73
C GLU A 213 -8.50 -12.86 6.35
N THR A 214 -7.68 -13.91 6.28
CA THR A 214 -7.95 -15.18 6.94
C THR A 214 -6.93 -15.41 8.05
N PRO A 215 -7.32 -15.93 9.23
CA PRO A 215 -6.37 -16.29 10.28
C PRO A 215 -5.27 -17.23 9.80
N GLN A 216 -5.60 -18.13 8.88
CA GLN A 216 -4.70 -19.13 8.32
C GLN A 216 -3.57 -18.49 7.50
N ALA A 217 -3.84 -17.37 6.80
CA ALA A 217 -2.78 -16.62 6.14
C ALA A 217 -1.74 -16.08 7.13
N ILE A 218 -2.17 -15.71 8.35
CA ILE A 218 -1.27 -15.26 9.40
C ILE A 218 -0.56 -16.43 10.09
N LEU A 219 -1.29 -17.48 10.48
CA LEU A 219 -0.76 -18.61 11.24
C LEU A 219 -1.29 -19.94 10.71
N GLY A 220 -0.37 -20.79 10.25
CA GLY A 220 -0.67 -22.14 9.79
C GLY A 220 -0.94 -23.12 10.94
N PRO A 221 -1.47 -24.31 10.64
CA PRO A 221 -1.78 -25.33 11.65
C PRO A 221 -0.53 -25.87 12.38
N ASP A 222 0.66 -25.65 11.83
CA ASP A 222 1.96 -26.02 12.42
C ASP A 222 2.61 -24.88 13.21
N GLY A 223 1.92 -23.74 13.36
CA GLY A 223 2.45 -22.54 14.00
C GLY A 223 3.36 -21.68 13.10
N THR A 224 3.52 -22.03 11.82
CA THR A 224 4.29 -21.21 10.89
C THR A 224 3.52 -19.95 10.49
N ALA A 225 4.20 -18.80 10.38
CA ALA A 225 3.66 -17.63 9.72
C ALA A 225 3.53 -17.86 8.19
N LEU A 226 2.35 -18.30 7.72
CA LEU A 226 2.16 -18.70 6.32
C LEU A 226 2.33 -17.53 5.35
N VAL A 227 2.02 -16.30 5.75
CA VAL A 227 2.19 -15.10 4.93
C VAL A 227 3.63 -14.95 4.41
N ALA A 228 4.65 -15.32 5.21
CA ALA A 228 6.04 -15.30 4.74
C ALA A 228 6.30 -16.34 3.65
N LYS A 229 5.76 -17.56 3.80
CA LYS A 229 5.85 -18.61 2.77
C LYS A 229 5.10 -18.22 1.49
N MET A 230 3.94 -17.55 1.63
CA MET A 230 3.13 -17.07 0.51
C MET A 230 3.90 -16.07 -0.36
N LEU A 231 4.61 -15.11 0.24
CA LEU A 231 5.42 -14.13 -0.52
C LEU A 231 6.44 -14.82 -1.42
N HIS A 232 7.18 -15.80 -0.88
CA HIS A 232 8.23 -16.49 -1.63
C HIS A 232 7.68 -17.49 -2.65
N ALA A 233 6.51 -18.09 -2.40
CA ALA A 233 5.87 -19.01 -3.34
C ALA A 233 5.41 -18.33 -4.64
N ALA A 234 5.23 -17.01 -4.63
CA ALA A 234 4.83 -16.23 -5.81
C ALA A 234 5.98 -15.88 -6.76
N GLY A 235 7.21 -16.35 -6.52
CA GLY A 235 8.36 -16.04 -7.39
C GLY A 235 8.65 -14.54 -7.51
N GLY A 236 8.41 -13.78 -6.43
CA GLY A 236 8.57 -12.32 -6.38
C GLY A 236 7.47 -11.54 -7.12
N ARG A 237 6.32 -12.14 -7.44
CA ARG A 237 5.18 -11.45 -8.11
C ARG A 237 4.35 -10.63 -7.15
N VAL A 238 4.39 -10.97 -5.87
CA VAL A 238 3.67 -10.24 -4.84
C VAL A 238 4.30 -8.88 -4.65
N THR A 239 3.50 -7.83 -4.73
CA THR A 239 3.94 -6.44 -4.59
C THR A 239 3.38 -5.74 -3.35
N GLY A 240 2.35 -6.32 -2.74
CA GLY A 240 1.72 -5.80 -1.53
C GLY A 240 0.92 -6.84 -0.75
N LEU A 241 0.81 -6.62 0.55
CA LEU A 241 -0.05 -7.33 1.49
C LEU A 241 -1.09 -6.36 2.05
N HIS A 242 -2.36 -6.63 1.84
CA HIS A 242 -3.44 -5.75 2.28
C HIS A 242 -4.20 -6.39 3.45
N TYR A 243 -4.29 -5.71 4.58
CA TYR A 243 -5.01 -6.24 5.73
C TYR A 243 -6.54 -6.12 5.52
N GLY A 244 -7.26 -7.26 5.50
CA GLY A 244 -8.73 -7.27 5.42
C GLY A 244 -9.38 -7.21 6.79
N THR A 245 -9.75 -6.00 7.23
CA THR A 245 -10.23 -5.70 8.59
C THR A 245 -11.36 -6.61 9.08
N TYR A 246 -12.42 -6.73 8.27
CA TYR A 246 -13.69 -7.25 8.75
C TYR A 246 -13.76 -8.78 8.66
N ASP A 247 -13.31 -9.37 7.56
CA ASP A 247 -13.24 -10.83 7.41
C ASP A 247 -12.29 -11.45 8.45
N TYR A 248 -11.13 -10.83 8.66
CA TYR A 248 -10.14 -11.32 9.62
C TYR A 248 -10.68 -11.29 11.05
N SER A 249 -11.19 -10.13 11.48
CA SER A 249 -11.67 -9.96 12.85
C SER A 249 -12.95 -10.77 13.12
N ALA A 250 -13.85 -10.91 12.13
CA ALA A 250 -15.01 -11.77 12.23
C ALA A 250 -14.61 -13.25 12.39
N SER A 251 -13.61 -13.70 11.63
CA SER A 251 -13.09 -15.07 11.73
C SER A 251 -12.49 -15.40 13.10
N LEU A 252 -12.05 -14.39 13.85
CA LEU A 252 -11.55 -14.52 15.23
C LEU A 252 -12.63 -14.31 16.30
N GLY A 253 -13.89 -14.13 15.90
CA GLY A 253 -15.01 -13.94 16.82
C GLY A 253 -15.07 -12.56 17.47
N VAL A 254 -14.40 -11.55 16.91
CA VAL A 254 -14.54 -10.16 17.38
C VAL A 254 -15.97 -9.71 17.11
N ALA A 255 -16.67 -9.27 18.16
CA ALA A 255 -18.03 -8.75 18.05
C ALA A 255 -18.08 -7.54 17.11
N ALA A 256 -19.18 -7.40 16.37
CA ALA A 256 -19.34 -6.36 15.34
C ALA A 256 -19.02 -4.94 15.85
N ALA A 257 -19.48 -4.57 17.05
CA ALA A 257 -19.23 -3.26 17.65
C ALA A 257 -17.76 -3.03 18.09
N GLN A 258 -16.93 -4.07 18.07
CA GLN A 258 -15.51 -4.04 18.45
C GLN A 258 -14.58 -4.21 17.24
N GLN A 259 -15.11 -4.44 16.04
CA GLN A 259 -14.29 -4.52 14.82
C GLN A 259 -13.69 -3.16 14.50
N SER A 260 -12.36 -3.06 14.54
CA SER A 260 -11.63 -1.83 14.29
C SER A 260 -10.19 -2.13 13.86
N LEU A 261 -9.60 -1.20 13.10
CA LEU A 261 -8.18 -1.21 12.74
C LEU A 261 -7.23 -1.11 13.95
N GLU A 262 -7.76 -0.73 15.12
CA GLU A 262 -7.03 -0.62 16.39
C GLU A 262 -7.27 -1.78 17.35
N HIS A 263 -8.03 -2.80 16.93
CA HIS A 263 -8.24 -3.99 17.76
C HIS A 263 -6.93 -4.81 17.87
N PRO A 264 -6.60 -5.42 19.03
CA PRO A 264 -5.35 -6.17 19.21
C PRO A 264 -5.11 -7.29 18.18
N VAL A 265 -6.18 -7.90 17.67
CA VAL A 265 -6.05 -8.94 16.61
C VAL A 265 -5.59 -8.34 15.28
N ALA A 266 -6.00 -7.11 14.97
CA ALA A 266 -5.53 -6.40 13.78
C ALA A 266 -4.06 -6.03 13.94
N ASP A 267 -3.65 -5.59 15.13
CA ASP A 267 -2.25 -5.30 15.42
C ASP A 267 -1.36 -6.53 15.29
N HIS A 268 -1.81 -7.67 15.80
CA HIS A 268 -1.08 -8.93 15.66
C HIS A 268 -0.89 -9.30 14.18
N ALA A 269 -1.96 -9.28 13.38
CA ALA A 269 -1.88 -9.60 11.96
C ALA A 269 -0.92 -8.66 11.21
N LYS A 270 -1.07 -7.34 11.42
CA LYS A 270 -0.27 -6.32 10.74
C LYS A 270 1.21 -6.40 11.14
N ALA A 271 1.51 -6.66 12.40
CA ALA A 271 2.89 -6.87 12.85
C ALA A 271 3.53 -8.10 12.17
N VAL A 272 2.81 -9.23 12.08
CA VAL A 272 3.29 -10.42 11.38
C VAL A 272 3.51 -10.13 9.88
N MET A 273 2.59 -9.41 9.24
CA MET A 273 2.72 -8.98 7.84
C MET A 273 3.95 -8.09 7.62
N GLN A 274 4.19 -7.10 8.50
CA GLN A 274 5.36 -6.22 8.41
C GLN A 274 6.67 -6.99 8.53
N VAL A 275 6.78 -7.91 9.50
CA VAL A 275 7.97 -8.73 9.67
C VAL A 275 8.18 -9.65 8.47
N ALA A 276 7.11 -10.24 7.92
CA ALA A 276 7.20 -11.08 6.74
C ALA A 276 7.62 -10.32 5.47
N ALA A 277 7.18 -9.07 5.31
CA ALA A 277 7.48 -8.24 4.15
C ALA A 277 8.83 -7.52 4.22
N ALA A 278 9.39 -7.31 5.41
CA ALA A 278 10.63 -6.55 5.60
C ALA A 278 11.78 -7.10 4.73
N GLY A 279 12.40 -6.22 3.94
CA GLY A 279 13.50 -6.57 3.05
C GLY A 279 13.11 -7.34 1.78
N THR A 280 11.82 -7.64 1.57
CA THR A 280 11.35 -8.36 0.37
C THR A 280 10.94 -7.43 -0.79
N GLY A 281 10.84 -6.12 -0.53
CA GLY A 281 10.29 -5.14 -1.47
C GLY A 281 8.76 -5.12 -1.54
N VAL A 282 8.09 -5.95 -0.75
CA VAL A 282 6.62 -6.01 -0.65
C VAL A 282 6.12 -4.94 0.30
N PHE A 283 5.10 -4.20 -0.12
CA PHE A 283 4.45 -3.21 0.73
C PHE A 283 3.41 -3.83 1.65
N VAL A 284 3.14 -3.18 2.79
CA VAL A 284 2.04 -3.56 3.68
C VAL A 284 1.05 -2.41 3.74
N SER A 285 -0.21 -2.70 3.41
CA SER A 285 -1.35 -1.82 3.54
C SER A 285 -2.17 -2.20 4.75
N ASP A 286 -2.55 -1.19 5.53
CA ASP A 286 -3.62 -1.30 6.53
C ASP A 286 -4.98 -1.51 5.83
N GLY A 287 -6.00 -1.80 6.62
CA GLY A 287 -7.35 -2.02 6.11
C GLY A 287 -8.19 -0.74 6.01
N SER A 288 -9.51 -0.92 6.04
CA SER A 288 -10.50 0.15 5.95
C SER A 288 -11.23 0.41 7.28
N SER A 289 -11.85 1.60 7.35
CA SER A 289 -12.93 1.91 8.29
C SER A 289 -14.27 2.00 7.55
N ASN A 290 -15.27 1.25 8.01
CA ASN A 290 -16.64 1.24 7.52
C ASN A 290 -17.53 2.32 8.17
N VAL A 291 -16.97 3.16 9.05
CA VAL A 291 -17.67 4.34 9.57
C VAL A 291 -17.53 5.45 8.53
N LEU A 292 -18.56 5.59 7.71
CA LEU A 292 -18.55 6.52 6.58
C LEU A 292 -18.90 7.94 7.04
N PRO A 293 -18.18 8.98 6.56
CA PRO A 293 -18.49 10.38 6.85
C PRO A 293 -19.67 10.84 6.00
N VAL A 294 -20.88 10.51 6.43
CA VAL A 294 -22.16 10.88 5.80
C VAL A 294 -23.16 11.35 6.86
N GLY A 295 -24.13 12.18 6.47
CA GLY A 295 -25.18 12.69 7.36
C GLY A 295 -24.95 14.13 7.80
N SER A 296 -25.29 14.41 9.06
CA SER A 296 -25.14 15.73 9.68
C SER A 296 -23.68 16.14 9.79
N ASN A 297 -23.42 17.45 9.97
CA ASN A 297 -22.06 17.95 10.12
C ASN A 297 -21.34 17.35 11.34
N ASP A 298 -22.06 17.02 12.42
CA ASP A 298 -21.49 16.35 13.59
C ASP A 298 -21.07 14.90 13.29
N GLU A 299 -21.91 14.15 12.56
CA GLU A 299 -21.60 12.77 12.15
C GLU A 299 -20.40 12.72 11.20
N VAL A 300 -20.34 13.63 10.23
CA VAL A 300 -19.20 13.76 9.31
C VAL A 300 -17.91 14.07 10.07
N ARG A 301 -17.91 15.05 10.99
CA ARG A 301 -16.74 15.38 11.82
C ARG A 301 -16.31 14.21 12.70
N ALA A 302 -17.26 13.48 13.29
CA ALA A 302 -16.96 12.33 14.13
C ALA A 302 -16.31 11.20 13.32
N ALA A 303 -16.87 10.88 12.15
CA ALA A 303 -16.32 9.87 11.25
C ALA A 303 -14.94 10.27 10.71
N TRP A 304 -14.74 11.54 10.33
CA TRP A 304 -13.44 12.05 9.92
C TRP A 304 -12.41 12.04 11.04
N SER A 305 -12.79 12.42 12.27
CA SER A 305 -11.87 12.39 13.41
C SER A 305 -11.45 10.96 13.75
N LEU A 306 -12.39 10.00 13.69
CA LEU A 306 -12.09 8.58 13.82
C LEU A 306 -11.13 8.12 12.72
N HIS A 307 -11.47 8.40 11.46
CA HIS A 307 -10.66 7.98 10.32
C HIS A 307 -9.25 8.58 10.37
N ALA A 308 -9.12 9.89 10.56
CA ALA A 308 -7.83 10.58 10.67
C ALA A 308 -6.96 10.01 11.80
N ARG A 309 -7.55 9.69 12.95
CA ARG A 309 -6.85 9.04 14.07
C ARG A 309 -6.35 7.65 13.71
N LEU A 310 -7.16 6.83 13.03
CA LEU A 310 -6.75 5.50 12.55
C LEU A 310 -5.65 5.59 11.48
N VAL A 311 -5.73 6.56 10.57
CA VAL A 311 -4.68 6.83 9.57
C VAL A 311 -3.36 7.22 10.26
N ARG A 312 -3.38 8.19 11.18
CA ARG A 312 -2.17 8.60 11.92
C ARG A 312 -1.55 7.44 12.71
N ARG A 313 -2.38 6.59 13.32
CA ARG A 313 -1.94 5.38 14.03
C ARG A 313 -1.22 4.41 13.09
N SER A 314 -1.77 4.21 11.89
CA SER A 314 -1.17 3.36 10.85
C SER A 314 0.20 3.88 10.42
N LEU A 315 0.27 5.19 10.11
CA LEU A 315 1.51 5.87 9.73
C LEU A 315 2.59 5.79 10.83
N ALA A 316 2.19 5.98 12.09
CA ALA A 316 3.10 5.84 13.24
C ALA A 316 3.60 4.41 13.43
N ALA A 317 2.84 3.40 13.00
CA ALA A 317 3.24 2.00 13.00
C ALA A 317 4.12 1.61 11.78
N GLY A 318 4.40 2.55 10.86
CA GLY A 318 5.17 2.28 9.64
C GLY A 318 4.35 1.64 8.52
N LEU A 319 3.02 1.77 8.56
CA LEU A 319 2.11 1.37 7.49
C LEU A 319 1.64 2.62 6.74
N TYR A 320 2.14 2.81 5.53
CA TYR A 320 1.96 4.05 4.79
C TYR A 320 0.80 4.05 3.79
N GLN A 321 0.10 2.93 3.68
CA GLN A 321 -1.05 2.73 2.81
C GLN A 321 -2.22 2.17 3.63
N GLY A 322 -3.44 2.58 3.31
CA GLY A 322 -4.66 2.02 3.89
C GLY A 322 -5.80 1.99 2.86
N TRP A 323 -7.01 1.63 3.27
CA TRP A 323 -8.14 1.59 2.35
C TRP A 323 -9.17 2.67 2.66
N ASP A 324 -9.71 3.29 1.61
CA ASP A 324 -10.84 4.21 1.72
C ASP A 324 -12.05 3.66 0.92
N LEU A 325 -13.22 3.68 1.55
CA LEU A 325 -14.46 3.11 1.04
C LEU A 325 -15.41 4.16 0.46
N HIS A 326 -15.13 5.45 0.69
CA HIS A 326 -16.02 6.54 0.30
C HIS A 326 -15.23 7.81 -0.09
N PRO A 327 -15.67 8.59 -1.10
CA PRO A 327 -14.98 9.82 -1.53
C PRO A 327 -14.72 10.81 -0.40
N ALA A 328 -15.69 10.99 0.50
CA ALA A 328 -15.54 11.88 1.64
C ALA A 328 -14.42 11.45 2.61
N GLN A 329 -13.97 10.19 2.62
CA GLN A 329 -12.81 9.78 3.42
C GLN A 329 -11.48 10.34 2.88
N LEU A 330 -11.42 10.78 1.61
CA LEU A 330 -10.22 11.39 1.03
C LEU A 330 -9.77 12.64 1.81
N VAL A 331 -10.73 13.41 2.34
CA VAL A 331 -10.46 14.62 3.16
C VAL A 331 -9.68 14.26 4.43
N SER A 332 -10.12 13.23 5.15
CA SER A 332 -9.46 12.79 6.38
C SER A 332 -8.21 11.96 6.10
N ARG A 333 -8.16 11.18 5.00
CA ARG A 333 -6.97 10.45 4.52
C ARG A 333 -5.80 11.39 4.30
N TYR A 334 -5.93 12.31 3.33
CA TYR A 334 -4.82 13.17 2.94
C TYR A 334 -4.50 14.18 4.04
N GLY A 335 -5.50 14.77 4.71
CA GLY A 335 -5.23 15.70 5.79
C GLY A 335 -4.48 15.07 6.97
N ALA A 336 -4.84 13.85 7.37
CA ALA A 336 -4.11 13.11 8.41
C ALA A 336 -2.67 12.74 7.97
N THR A 337 -2.51 12.31 6.71
CA THR A 337 -1.20 12.00 6.12
C THR A 337 -0.31 13.24 6.04
N TYR A 338 -0.85 14.37 5.60
CA TYR A 338 -0.12 15.63 5.49
C TYR A 338 0.29 16.14 6.87
N ALA A 339 -0.63 16.12 7.84
CA ALA A 339 -0.32 16.47 9.21
C ALA A 339 0.84 15.61 9.75
N PHE A 340 0.79 14.28 9.58
CA PHE A 340 1.85 13.38 10.04
C PHE A 340 3.23 13.71 9.45
N PHE A 341 3.31 13.88 8.12
CA PHE A 341 4.59 14.18 7.48
C PHE A 341 5.11 15.57 7.83
N ARG A 342 4.23 16.57 7.92
CA ARG A 342 4.62 17.95 8.27
C ARG A 342 5.06 18.07 9.72
N ASP A 343 4.41 17.36 10.65
CA ASP A 343 4.81 17.30 12.06
C ASP A 343 6.27 16.79 12.20
N GLY A 344 6.61 15.75 11.44
CA GLY A 344 7.96 15.14 11.46
C GLY A 344 9.00 15.81 10.57
N PHE A 345 8.59 16.66 9.62
CA PHE A 345 9.44 17.20 8.56
C PHE A 345 10.65 17.97 9.09
N GLY A 346 10.42 18.99 9.92
CA GLY A 346 11.49 19.87 10.40
C GLY A 346 12.61 19.14 11.14
N PRO A 347 12.30 18.30 12.14
CA PRO A 347 13.30 17.48 12.81
C PRO A 347 14.03 16.49 11.89
N ALA A 348 13.32 15.78 11.00
CA ALA A 348 13.92 14.82 10.08
C ALA A 348 14.85 15.49 9.07
N ALA A 349 14.43 16.61 8.47
CA ALA A 349 15.22 17.36 7.50
C ALA A 349 16.50 17.94 8.11
N ARG A 350 16.42 18.51 9.33
CA ARG A 350 17.61 19.02 10.03
C ARG A 350 18.61 17.91 10.33
N ARG A 351 18.16 16.78 10.89
CA ARG A 351 19.03 15.65 11.22
C ARG A 351 19.67 15.05 9.98
N LEU A 352 18.91 14.87 8.89
CA LEU A 352 19.46 14.37 7.63
C LEU A 352 20.50 15.32 7.04
N ARG A 353 20.25 16.63 7.07
CA ARG A 353 21.23 17.63 6.63
C ARG A 353 22.52 17.57 7.45
N ASP A 354 22.40 17.48 8.76
CA ASP A 354 23.55 17.47 9.66
C ASP A 354 24.37 16.19 9.44
N TYR A 355 23.72 15.03 9.23
CA TYR A 355 24.35 13.77 8.82
C TYR A 355 25.11 13.91 7.49
N VAL A 356 24.47 14.43 6.44
CA VAL A 356 25.10 14.61 5.11
C VAL A 356 26.32 15.55 5.18
N ARG A 357 26.28 16.56 6.06
CA ARG A 357 27.38 17.52 6.24
C ARG A 357 28.45 17.08 7.23
N GLY A 358 28.29 15.92 7.87
CA GLY A 358 29.22 15.43 8.89
C GLY A 358 29.27 16.33 10.13
N VAL A 359 28.16 16.97 10.49
CA VAL A 359 28.07 17.83 11.67
C VAL A 359 27.79 16.98 12.90
N GLU A 360 28.67 17.04 13.91
CA GLU A 360 28.44 16.38 15.20
C GLU A 360 27.39 17.14 16.02
N GLY A 361 26.46 16.41 16.64
CA GLY A 361 25.35 16.96 17.42
C GLY A 361 24.92 16.06 18.59
N GLY A 362 23.86 16.44 19.28
CA GLY A 362 23.35 15.72 20.46
C GLY A 362 22.66 14.38 20.15
N VAL A 363 22.56 13.99 18.87
CA VAL A 363 22.03 12.71 18.40
C VAL A 363 23.07 12.10 17.46
N LEU A 364 23.47 10.86 17.70
CA LEU A 364 24.36 10.11 16.81
C LEU A 364 23.50 9.44 15.73
N ASP A 365 23.58 9.95 14.50
CA ASP A 365 22.91 9.38 13.33
C ASP A 365 23.84 8.41 12.57
N GLU A 366 23.31 7.25 12.20
CA GLU A 366 24.00 6.16 11.50
C GLU A 366 23.37 5.93 10.12
N PRO A 367 23.99 5.16 9.20
CA PRO A 367 23.41 4.92 7.87
C PRO A 367 21.96 4.42 7.89
N ALA A 368 21.59 3.63 8.89
CA ALA A 368 20.21 3.14 9.05
C ALA A 368 19.22 4.26 9.41
N THR A 369 19.59 5.19 10.31
CA THR A 369 18.72 6.31 10.69
C THR A 369 18.66 7.35 9.57
N ALA A 370 19.77 7.57 8.85
CA ALA A 370 19.79 8.40 7.64
C ALA A 370 18.85 7.86 6.56
N ALA A 371 18.87 6.55 6.29
CA ALA A 371 17.97 5.92 5.34
C ALA A 371 16.50 6.03 5.76
N ALA A 372 16.20 5.87 7.05
CA ALA A 372 14.86 6.05 7.58
C ALA A 372 14.34 7.50 7.41
N MET A 373 15.19 8.50 7.70
CA MET A 373 14.86 9.92 7.50
C MET A 373 14.68 10.26 6.01
N ALA A 374 15.57 9.76 5.15
CA ALA A 374 15.47 9.96 3.72
C ALA A 374 14.18 9.35 3.14
N GLY A 375 13.84 8.12 3.54
CA GLY A 375 12.59 7.47 3.16
C GLY A 375 11.34 8.19 3.68
N PHE A 376 11.38 8.74 4.90
CA PHE A 376 10.30 9.57 5.44
C PHE A 376 10.07 10.84 4.60
N LEU A 377 11.15 11.55 4.26
CA LEU A 377 11.08 12.78 3.47
C LEU A 377 10.66 12.52 2.01
N LEU A 378 11.12 11.41 1.42
CA LEU A 378 10.70 11.00 0.09
C LEU A 378 9.18 10.72 0.05
N ARG A 379 8.64 10.00 1.03
CA ARG A 379 7.19 9.76 1.14
C ARG A 379 6.39 11.06 1.35
N ALA A 380 6.92 11.99 2.14
CA ALA A 380 6.31 13.31 2.32
C ALA A 380 6.17 14.07 0.99
N LEU A 381 7.19 13.98 0.12
CA LEU A 381 7.15 14.56 -1.23
C LEU A 381 6.19 13.80 -2.15
N GLU A 382 6.28 12.48 -2.20
CA GLU A 382 5.49 11.63 -3.11
C GLU A 382 3.98 11.76 -2.88
N CYS A 383 3.54 11.93 -1.62
CA CYS A 383 2.12 12.14 -1.31
C CYS A 383 1.65 13.60 -1.45
N GLY A 384 2.58 14.56 -1.59
CA GLY A 384 2.30 15.99 -1.71
C GLY A 384 2.20 16.77 -0.38
N ALA A 385 2.58 16.16 0.76
CA ALA A 385 2.59 16.84 2.06
C ALA A 385 3.61 18.01 2.11
N VAL A 386 4.69 17.87 1.33
CA VAL A 386 5.71 18.88 1.06
C VAL A 386 6.02 18.92 -0.43
N ASP A 387 6.66 19.98 -0.90
CA ASP A 387 7.16 20.07 -2.29
C ASP A 387 8.70 20.03 -2.36
N ALA A 388 9.23 20.07 -3.59
CA ALA A 388 10.68 20.05 -3.80
C ALA A 388 11.38 21.28 -3.19
N THR A 389 10.72 22.44 -3.16
CA THR A 389 11.28 23.67 -2.57
C THR A 389 11.41 23.55 -1.06
N ASP A 390 10.41 22.94 -0.40
CA ASP A 390 10.45 22.62 1.03
C ASP A 390 11.71 21.77 1.34
N LEU A 391 11.96 20.72 0.55
CA LEU A 391 13.11 19.80 0.72
C LEU A 391 14.46 20.46 0.45
N ASP A 392 14.59 21.14 -0.69
CA ASP A 392 15.84 21.80 -1.10
C ASP A 392 16.27 22.82 -0.05
N THR A 393 15.32 23.58 0.50
CA THR A 393 15.57 24.59 1.54
C THR A 393 15.98 23.95 2.86
N ALA A 394 15.34 22.84 3.26
CA ALA A 394 15.52 22.26 4.58
C ALA A 394 16.76 21.34 4.68
N VAL A 395 17.01 20.53 3.64
CA VAL A 395 18.07 19.52 3.64
C VAL A 395 19.28 19.96 2.81
N GLY A 396 19.06 20.61 1.66
CA GLY A 396 20.12 21.03 0.74
C GLY A 396 20.68 19.91 -0.16
N ILE A 397 19.90 18.85 -0.39
CA ILE A 397 20.20 17.78 -1.36
C ILE A 397 18.99 17.56 -2.28
N GLY A 398 19.25 17.15 -3.53
CA GLY A 398 18.20 16.90 -4.50
C GLY A 398 17.51 15.53 -4.31
N VAL A 399 16.37 15.35 -4.97
CA VAL A 399 15.55 14.12 -4.89
C VAL A 399 16.34 12.86 -5.24
N THR A 400 17.22 12.90 -6.24
CA THR A 400 18.04 11.73 -6.64
C THR A 400 18.96 11.25 -5.50
N GLU A 401 19.59 12.19 -4.79
CA GLU A 401 20.45 11.88 -3.66
C GLU A 401 19.63 11.37 -2.47
N LEU A 402 18.47 11.99 -2.21
CA LEU A 402 17.51 11.53 -1.20
C LEU A 402 17.05 10.08 -1.46
N THR A 403 16.72 9.74 -2.71
CA THR A 403 16.37 8.38 -3.12
C THR A 403 17.55 7.41 -2.99
N GLY A 404 18.77 7.88 -3.20
CA GLY A 404 19.98 7.09 -2.96
C GLY A 404 20.14 6.74 -1.48
N LEU A 405 20.00 7.74 -0.60
CA LEU A 405 20.11 7.57 0.85
C LEU A 405 19.00 6.71 1.44
N SER A 406 17.78 6.76 0.89
CA SER A 406 16.66 5.96 1.39
C SER A 406 16.85 4.45 1.15
N ARG A 407 17.77 4.06 0.26
CA ARG A 407 18.07 2.65 0.00
C ARG A 407 19.02 2.15 1.08
N ARG A 408 18.57 1.16 1.85
CA ARG A 408 19.49 0.39 2.69
C ARG A 408 20.47 -0.36 1.79
N ALA A 409 21.76 -0.18 1.98
CA ALA A 409 22.75 -1.07 1.39
C ALA A 409 22.45 -2.49 1.88
N THR A 410 22.14 -3.41 0.98
CA THR A 410 22.02 -4.82 1.33
C THR A 410 23.41 -5.34 1.69
N ALA A 411 23.50 -6.09 2.79
CA ALA A 411 24.72 -6.83 3.12
C ALA A 411 25.05 -7.76 1.93
N GLY A 412 26.15 -7.47 1.23
CA GLY A 412 26.56 -8.19 0.01
C GLY A 412 26.90 -7.30 -1.19
N ALA A 413 26.62 -5.99 -1.14
CA ALA A 413 27.10 -5.03 -2.13
C ALA A 413 28.38 -4.33 -1.66
N SER A 414 29.47 -5.08 -1.51
CA SER A 414 30.83 -4.54 -1.37
C SER A 414 31.83 -5.44 -2.08
#